data_AF-A0A0Q4U3D3-F1
#
_entry.id   AF-A0A0Q4U3D3-F1
#
_cell.length_a   1.000
_cell.length_b   1.000
_cell.length_c   1.000
_cell.angle_alpha   90.00
_cell.angle_beta   90.00
_cell.angle_gamma   90.00
#
_symmetry.space_group_name_H-M   'P 1'
#
loop_
_entity.id
_entity.type
_entity.pdbx_description
1 polymer ?
#
loop_
_entity_poly.entity_id
_entity_poly.type
_entity_poly.pdbx_seq_one_letter_code
_entity_poly.pdbx_strand_id
1 'polypeptide(L)'
;MALKDIFNLFDDKLADVFAKKAYDPAKDRAKLVKRLETQKAKFLATEPARGAKDFKIANGVVEFRPVLPGGHPLVLGGKEVNYVPSERFTDVLDKLIAEVQAGEVDDQLEGKEGSAPMPRARTARVPREGGGKGWSEERRAAYAATIAARKAAKGQG
;
A
#
# COMPACT_ATOMS: atom_id res chain seq x y z
N MET A 1 -45.19 3.18 -28.11
CA MET A 1 -44.51 3.10 -26.80
C MET A 1 -45.43 3.70 -25.77
N ALA A 2 -45.72 2.96 -24.71
CA ALA A 2 -46.68 3.39 -23.70
C ALA A 2 -45.94 4.05 -22.52
N LEU A 3 -46.58 4.98 -21.82
CA LEU A 3 -46.05 5.62 -20.59
C LEU A 3 -45.56 4.61 -19.53
N LYS A 4 -46.11 3.39 -19.54
CA LYS A 4 -45.68 2.28 -18.69
C LYS A 4 -44.23 1.85 -18.93
N ASP A 5 -43.75 1.96 -20.17
CA ASP A 5 -42.37 1.62 -20.52
C ASP A 5 -41.38 2.63 -19.90
N ILE A 6 -41.82 3.88 -19.70
CA ILE A 6 -41.03 4.94 -19.06
C ILE A 6 -40.92 4.72 -17.55
N PHE A 7 -42.02 4.34 -16.89
CA PHE A 7 -42.00 4.09 -15.44
C PHE A 7 -41.10 2.93 -15.03
N ASN A 8 -40.91 1.93 -15.90
CA ASN A 8 -39.98 0.82 -15.65
C ASN A 8 -38.50 1.22 -15.72
N LEU A 9 -38.19 2.44 -16.19
CA LEU A 9 -36.82 2.98 -16.22
C LEU A 9 -36.46 3.72 -14.93
N PHE A 10 -37.43 4.05 -14.07
CA PHE A 10 -37.16 4.68 -12.78
C PHE A 10 -36.85 3.60 -11.74
N ASP A 11 -35.72 3.76 -11.05
CA ASP A 11 -35.36 2.92 -9.93
C ASP A 11 -35.11 3.80 -8.70
N ASP A 12 -36.11 3.83 -7.80
CA ASP A 12 -36.05 4.60 -6.56
C ASP A 12 -34.93 4.12 -5.62
N LYS A 13 -34.40 2.90 -5.83
CA LYS A 13 -33.24 2.40 -5.07
C LYS A 13 -31.94 3.09 -5.45
N LEU A 14 -31.90 3.80 -6.58
CA LEU A 14 -30.76 4.63 -6.97
C LEU A 14 -30.69 5.94 -6.18
N ALA A 15 -31.72 6.28 -5.39
CA ALA A 15 -31.70 7.46 -4.53
C ALA A 15 -30.52 7.45 -3.55
N ASP A 16 -30.19 6.28 -2.98
CA ASP A 16 -29.07 6.12 -2.05
C ASP A 16 -27.71 6.28 -2.75
N VAL A 17 -27.61 5.79 -3.99
CA VAL A 17 -26.40 5.95 -4.82
C VAL A 17 -26.24 7.41 -5.26
N PHE A 18 -27.33 8.07 -5.61
CA PHE A 18 -27.36 9.49 -5.97
C PHE A 18 -27.00 10.40 -4.80
N ALA A 19 -27.47 10.08 -3.59
CA ALA A 19 -27.18 10.83 -2.38
C ALA A 19 -25.77 10.54 -1.81
N LYS A 20 -25.09 9.50 -2.29
CA LYS A 20 -23.74 9.14 -1.83
C LYS A 20 -22.75 10.25 -2.23
N LYS A 21 -22.34 11.04 -1.25
CA LYS A 21 -21.27 12.04 -1.42
C LYS A 21 -19.96 11.33 -1.77
N ALA A 22 -19.23 11.89 -2.72
CA ALA A 22 -17.86 11.46 -3.00
C ALA A 22 -17.04 11.56 -1.70
N TYR A 23 -16.36 10.46 -1.35
CA TYR A 23 -15.47 10.43 -0.20
C TYR A 23 -14.29 11.38 -0.45
N ASP A 24 -14.07 12.31 0.48
CA ASP A 24 -12.90 13.19 0.48
C ASP A 24 -11.84 12.62 1.44
N PRO A 25 -10.78 11.98 0.91
CA PRO A 25 -9.76 11.35 1.73
C PRO A 25 -8.87 12.37 2.45
N ALA A 26 -8.86 13.64 2.04
CA ALA A 26 -7.89 14.62 2.52
C ALA A 26 -7.97 14.83 4.04
N LYS A 27 -9.19 14.85 4.60
CA LYS A 27 -9.39 15.02 6.05
C LYS A 27 -8.86 13.84 6.84
N ASP A 28 -9.06 12.62 6.35
CA ASP A 28 -8.64 11.42 7.06
C ASP A 28 -7.15 11.14 6.87
N ARG A 29 -6.58 11.45 5.70
CA ARG A 29 -5.12 11.54 5.48
C ARG A 29 -4.48 12.50 6.49
N ALA A 30 -5.00 13.72 6.63
CA ALA A 30 -4.45 14.72 7.54
C ALA A 30 -4.48 14.25 9.00
N LYS A 31 -5.57 13.58 9.43
CA LYS A 31 -5.65 12.97 10.77
C LYS A 31 -4.61 11.88 10.98
N LEU A 32 -4.44 11.00 9.99
CA LEU A 32 -3.46 9.92 10.06
C LEU A 32 -2.03 10.46 10.10
N VAL A 33 -1.69 11.43 9.23
CA VAL A 33 -0.39 12.11 9.22
C VAL A 33 -0.10 12.74 10.59
N LYS A 34 -1.02 13.53 11.14
CA LYS A 34 -0.85 14.14 12.46
C LYS A 34 -0.61 13.12 13.56
N ARG A 35 -1.26 11.95 13.49
CA ARG A 35 -1.03 10.84 14.42
C ARG A 35 0.38 10.26 14.29
N LEU A 36 0.85 10.02 13.07
CA LEU A 36 2.20 9.52 12.80
C LEU A 36 3.28 10.51 13.25
N GLU A 37 3.10 11.80 13.01
CA GLU A 37 3.99 12.86 13.51
C GLU A 37 4.03 12.89 15.04
N THR A 38 2.87 12.72 15.68
CA THR A 38 2.78 12.63 17.15
C THR A 38 3.53 11.40 17.68
N GLN A 39 3.45 10.27 16.99
CA GLN A 39 4.21 9.06 17.34
C GLN A 39 5.71 9.27 17.18
N LYS A 40 6.15 9.94 16.10
CA LYS A 40 7.55 10.29 15.87
C LYS A 40 8.08 11.17 17.01
N ALA A 41 7.34 12.22 17.38
CA ALA A 41 7.68 13.09 18.49
C ALA A 41 7.77 12.32 19.82
N LYS A 42 6.81 11.43 20.10
CA LYS A 42 6.81 10.58 21.30
C LYS A 42 7.98 9.61 21.34
N PHE A 43 8.36 9.05 20.19
CA PHE A 43 9.51 8.16 20.09
C PHE A 43 10.82 8.88 20.40
N LEU A 44 10.97 10.12 19.92
CA LEU A 44 12.18 10.94 20.10
C LEU A 44 12.33 11.56 21.51
N ALA A 45 11.25 11.68 22.28
CA ALA A 45 11.28 12.38 23.57
C ALA A 45 11.88 11.57 24.76
N THR A 46 12.16 10.27 24.61
CA THR A 46 12.84 9.34 25.57
C THR A 46 12.47 9.39 27.07
N GLU A 47 11.66 8.43 27.54
CA GLU A 47 11.94 7.36 28.53
C GLU A 47 10.75 6.36 28.42
N PRO A 48 10.90 5.05 28.76
CA PRO A 48 10.37 3.96 27.95
C PRO A 48 8.93 4.24 27.55
N ALA A 49 8.68 4.35 26.24
CA ALA A 49 7.39 4.69 25.66
C ALA A 49 6.32 3.63 26.03
N ARG A 50 5.95 3.59 27.30
CA ARG A 50 4.86 2.84 27.87
C ARG A 50 3.62 3.64 27.53
N GLY A 51 2.92 3.20 26.48
CA GLY A 51 1.50 3.52 26.36
C GLY A 51 1.07 4.28 25.11
N ALA A 52 1.85 4.34 24.04
CA ALA A 52 1.23 4.60 22.76
C ALA A 52 0.52 3.30 22.32
N LYS A 53 -0.81 3.35 22.10
CA LYS A 53 -1.57 2.21 21.52
C LYS A 53 -0.92 1.70 20.23
N ASP A 54 -0.15 2.56 19.57
CA ASP A 54 0.38 2.35 18.24
C ASP A 54 1.80 1.79 18.20
N PHE A 55 2.58 1.86 19.28
CA PHE A 55 3.90 1.22 19.31
C PHE A 55 4.38 0.83 20.71
N LYS A 56 5.19 -0.24 20.77
CA LYS A 56 5.91 -0.69 21.96
C LYS A 56 7.37 -0.94 21.63
N ILE A 57 8.27 -0.64 22.56
CA ILE A 57 9.71 -0.86 22.38
C ILE A 57 10.17 -1.92 23.37
N ALA A 58 10.82 -2.97 22.87
CA ALA A 58 11.46 -4.00 23.67
C ALA A 58 12.68 -4.55 22.93
N ASN A 59 13.79 -4.77 23.63
CA ASN A 59 15.00 -5.39 23.07
C ASN A 59 15.54 -4.70 21.79
N GLY A 60 15.47 -3.37 21.71
CA GLY A 60 15.90 -2.62 20.51
C GLY A 60 14.98 -2.78 19.30
N VAL A 61 13.80 -3.38 19.47
CA VAL A 61 12.78 -3.57 18.43
C VAL A 61 11.52 -2.81 18.81
N VAL A 62 10.91 -2.18 17.82
CA VAL A 62 9.62 -1.52 17.90
C VAL A 62 8.56 -2.44 17.30
N GLU A 63 7.61 -2.87 18.13
CA GLU A 63 6.35 -3.42 17.67
C GLU A 63 5.43 -2.26 17.29
N PHE A 64 5.11 -2.13 16.01
CA PHE A 64 4.34 -1.04 15.44
C PHE A 64 2.96 -1.53 14.96
N ARG A 65 1.91 -0.89 15.46
CA ARG A 65 0.49 -1.16 15.22
C ARG A 65 -0.29 0.13 14.98
N PRO A 66 -0.06 0.84 13.87
CA PRO A 66 -0.77 2.07 13.57
C PRO A 66 -2.27 1.82 13.42
N VAL A 67 -3.07 2.82 13.81
CA VAL A 67 -4.55 2.75 13.77
C VAL A 67 -5.07 3.91 12.93
N LEU A 68 -6.00 3.61 12.04
CA LEU A 68 -6.72 4.57 11.20
C LEU A 68 -7.62 5.50 12.04
N PRO A 69 -8.03 6.67 11.52
CA PRO A 69 -8.94 7.57 12.23
C PRO A 69 -10.28 6.93 12.68
N GLY A 70 -10.74 5.87 12.00
CA GLY A 70 -11.92 5.09 12.36
C GLY A 70 -11.70 4.03 13.45
N GLY A 71 -10.48 3.89 13.99
CA GLY A 71 -10.18 2.92 15.05
C GLY A 71 -9.75 1.54 14.57
N HIS A 72 -9.75 1.29 13.25
CA HIS A 72 -9.27 0.05 12.66
C HIS A 72 -7.74 0.01 12.52
N PRO A 73 -7.09 -1.16 12.65
CA PRO A 73 -5.67 -1.29 12.37
C PRO A 73 -5.34 -0.89 10.92
N LEU A 74 -4.24 -0.16 10.74
CA LEU A 74 -3.68 0.10 9.41
C LEU A 74 -2.86 -1.12 8.98
N VAL A 75 -3.20 -1.70 7.83
CA VAL A 75 -2.56 -2.90 7.29
C VAL A 75 -1.41 -2.48 6.38
N LEU A 76 -0.18 -2.75 6.82
CA LEU A 76 1.04 -2.47 6.05
C LEU A 76 1.61 -3.78 5.52
N GLY A 77 1.71 -3.92 4.19
CA GLY A 77 2.26 -5.13 3.57
C GLY A 77 1.55 -6.44 3.98
N GLY A 78 0.26 -6.36 4.30
CA GLY A 78 -0.58 -7.49 4.73
C GLY A 78 -0.49 -7.83 6.20
N LYS A 79 0.11 -6.95 7.01
CA LYS A 79 0.24 -7.14 8.45
C LYS A 79 -0.25 -5.90 9.20
N GLU A 80 -1.08 -6.13 10.20
CA GLU A 80 -1.49 -5.12 11.19
C GLU A 80 -0.36 -4.82 12.19
N VAL A 81 0.54 -5.79 12.39
CA VAL A 81 1.67 -5.71 13.32
C VAL A 81 2.98 -5.82 12.56
N ASN A 82 3.83 -4.82 12.71
CA ASN A 82 5.15 -4.77 12.06
C ASN A 82 6.24 -4.61 13.12
N TYR A 83 7.37 -5.26 12.90
CA TYR A 83 8.53 -5.17 13.80
C TYR A 83 9.65 -4.43 13.09
N VAL A 84 10.14 -3.36 13.72
CA VAL A 84 11.13 -2.46 13.14
C VAL A 84 12.27 -2.26 14.13
N PRO A 85 13.55 -2.35 13.72
CA PRO A 85 14.66 -1.94 14.58
C PRO A 85 14.46 -0.49 15.04
N SER A 86 14.66 -0.20 16.33
CA SER A 86 14.38 1.13 16.90
C SER A 86 15.16 2.24 16.20
N GLU A 87 16.39 1.96 15.76
CA GLU A 87 17.22 2.89 14.99
C GLU A 87 16.59 3.35 13.65
N ARG A 88 15.65 2.58 13.08
CA ARG A 88 15.01 2.86 11.78
C ARG A 88 13.57 3.32 11.91
N PHE A 89 13.04 3.39 13.12
CA PHE A 89 11.61 3.62 13.32
C PHE A 89 11.17 5.01 12.85
N THR A 90 12.01 6.03 13.04
CA THR A 90 11.76 7.39 12.53
C THR A 90 11.69 7.42 11.00
N ASP A 91 12.60 6.71 10.32
CA ASP A 91 12.61 6.64 8.85
C ASP A 91 11.37 5.93 8.31
N VAL A 92 10.88 4.92 9.03
CA VAL A 92 9.63 4.24 8.69
C VAL A 92 8.45 5.19 8.81
N LEU A 93 8.38 5.99 9.88
CA LEU A 93 7.32 6.98 10.06
C LEU A 93 7.36 8.06 8.98
N ASP A 94 8.53 8.57 8.61
CA ASP A 94 8.68 9.59 7.56
C ASP A 94 8.24 9.08 6.19
N LYS A 95 8.65 7.86 5.83
CA LYS A 95 8.19 7.21 4.60
C LYS A 95 6.69 6.97 4.64
N LEU A 96 6.17 6.46 5.75
CA LEU A 96 4.73 6.20 5.88
C LEU A 96 3.92 7.49 5.75
N ILE A 97 4.37 8.61 6.34
CA ILE A 97 3.72 9.92 6.18
C ILE A 97 3.68 10.33 4.71
N ALA A 98 4.78 10.17 3.97
CA ALA A 98 4.84 10.50 2.55
C ALA A 98 3.87 9.64 1.72
N GLU A 99 3.80 8.34 1.97
CA GLU A 99 2.89 7.43 1.26
C GLU A 99 1.41 7.72 1.60
N VAL A 100 1.11 8.09 2.85
CA VAL A 100 -0.24 8.53 3.25
C VAL A 100 -0.63 9.83 2.51
N GLN A 101 0.31 10.77 2.37
CA GLN A 101 0.07 11.99 1.61
C GLN A 101 -0.11 11.72 0.11
N ALA A 102 0.61 10.73 -0.44
CA ALA A 102 0.45 10.27 -1.81
C ALA A 102 -0.90 9.58 -2.07
N GLY A 103 -1.57 9.10 -1.01
CA GLY A 103 -2.89 8.46 -1.10
C GLY A 103 -2.85 6.94 -1.19
N GLU A 104 -1.71 6.32 -0.92
CA GLU A 104 -1.54 4.85 -1.00
C GLU A 104 -2.38 4.08 0.03
N VAL A 105 -2.96 4.77 1.02
CA VAL A 105 -3.83 4.17 2.05
C VAL A 105 -5.29 4.59 1.94
N ASP A 106 -5.68 5.29 0.89
CA ASP A 106 -7.03 5.82 0.74
C ASP A 106 -8.11 4.75 0.75
N ASP A 107 -7.83 3.60 0.13
CA ASP A 107 -8.75 2.46 0.12
C ASP A 107 -9.02 1.93 1.54
N GLN A 108 -8.00 1.97 2.40
CA GLN A 108 -8.14 1.60 3.82
C GLN A 108 -8.88 2.69 4.61
N LEU A 109 -8.67 3.97 4.26
CA LEU A 109 -9.34 5.11 4.91
C LEU A 109 -10.82 5.19 4.55
N GLU A 110 -11.21 4.86 3.32
CA GLU A 110 -12.60 4.78 2.87
C GLU A 110 -13.36 3.62 3.55
N GLY A 111 -12.64 2.68 4.20
CA GLY A 111 -13.25 1.58 4.94
C GLY A 111 -13.81 0.49 4.04
N LYS A 112 -13.30 0.32 2.81
CA LYS A 112 -13.64 -0.84 1.99
C LYS A 112 -13.16 -2.10 2.69
N GLU A 113 -14.12 -2.84 3.24
CA GLU A 113 -13.95 -4.13 3.88
C GLU A 113 -13.19 -5.06 2.91
N GLY A 114 -11.93 -5.38 3.23
CA GLY A 114 -11.03 -6.13 2.36
C GLY A 114 -9.98 -5.31 1.60
N SER A 115 -9.68 -4.08 2.02
CA SER A 115 -8.60 -3.29 1.41
C SER A 115 -7.32 -4.10 1.24
N ALA A 116 -6.83 -4.13 0.00
CA ALA A 116 -5.64 -4.87 -0.38
C ALA A 116 -4.44 -4.42 0.48
N PRO A 117 -3.55 -5.36 0.87
CA PRO A 117 -2.34 -5.02 1.58
C PRO A 117 -1.53 -4.00 0.77
N MET A 118 -1.04 -2.95 1.42
CA MET A 118 -0.15 -1.97 0.80
C MET A 118 0.91 -2.71 -0.04
N PRO A 119 1.03 -2.44 -1.36
CA PRO A 119 2.03 -3.09 -2.18
C PRO A 119 3.39 -2.80 -1.54
N ARG A 120 4.17 -3.86 -1.27
CA ARG A 120 5.50 -3.69 -0.68
C ARG A 120 6.28 -2.73 -1.58
N ALA A 121 6.68 -1.59 -1.02
CA ALA A 121 7.58 -0.67 -1.70
C ALA A 121 8.76 -1.48 -2.24
N ARG A 122 8.84 -1.60 -3.56
CA ARG A 122 9.99 -2.23 -4.20
C ARG A 122 11.14 -1.28 -3.90
N THR A 123 12.04 -1.67 -3.00
CA THR A 123 13.31 -0.96 -2.84
C THR A 123 13.91 -0.85 -4.23
N ALA A 124 14.04 0.38 -4.73
CA ALA A 124 14.79 0.65 -5.94
C ALA A 124 16.16 0.00 -5.72
N ARG A 125 16.49 -1.02 -6.51
CA ARG A 125 17.81 -1.63 -6.43
C ARG A 125 18.79 -0.49 -6.70
N VAL A 126 19.63 -0.20 -5.72
CA VAL A 126 20.79 0.68 -5.89
C VAL A 126 21.50 0.22 -7.16
N PRO A 127 21.79 1.10 -8.13
CA PRO A 127 22.55 0.72 -9.30
C PRO A 127 23.85 0.09 -8.80
N ARG A 128 24.03 -1.21 -9.01
CA ARG A 128 25.34 -1.84 -8.79
C ARG A 128 26.28 -1.19 -9.79
N GLU A 129 27.26 -0.44 -9.30
CA GLU A 129 28.47 -0.13 -10.05
C GLU A 129 29.08 -1.46 -10.50
N GLY A 130 28.95 -1.73 -11.78
CA GLY A 130 29.08 -3.06 -12.35
C GLY A 130 28.05 -3.21 -13.45
N GLY A 131 28.13 -2.32 -14.44
CA GLY A 131 27.35 -2.36 -15.67
C GLY A 131 27.52 -3.72 -16.33
N GLY A 132 26.59 -4.63 -16.04
CA GLY A 132 26.50 -5.91 -16.70
C GLY A 132 26.24 -5.63 -18.17
N LYS A 133 27.27 -5.83 -19.01
CA LYS A 133 27.16 -5.86 -20.46
C LYS A 133 25.85 -6.58 -20.80
N GLY A 134 24.97 -5.87 -21.51
CA GLY A 134 23.78 -6.45 -22.09
C GLY A 134 24.11 -7.76 -22.79
N TRP A 135 23.13 -8.66 -22.84
CA TRP A 135 23.22 -10.00 -23.40
C TRP A 135 24.29 -10.13 -24.48
N SER A 136 25.32 -10.96 -24.24
CA SER A 136 26.32 -11.29 -25.26
C SER A 136 25.61 -11.84 -26.51
N GLU A 137 26.20 -11.60 -27.68
CA GLU A 137 25.66 -12.13 -28.95
C GLU A 137 25.47 -13.65 -28.89
N GLU A 138 26.39 -14.36 -28.24
CA GLU A 138 26.25 -15.80 -27.95
C GLU A 138 24.96 -16.15 -27.19
N ARG A 139 24.61 -15.38 -26.16
CA ARG A 139 23.37 -15.61 -25.40
C ARG A 139 22.12 -15.29 -26.23
N ARG A 140 22.19 -14.29 -27.10
CA ARG A 140 21.08 -13.96 -28.02
C ARG A 140 20.90 -15.06 -29.07
N ALA A 141 21.99 -15.61 -29.60
CA ALA A 141 21.96 -16.71 -30.55
C ALA A 141 21.41 -18.00 -29.92
N ALA A 142 21.86 -18.36 -28.71
CA ALA A 142 21.34 -19.51 -27.98
C ALA A 142 19.83 -19.37 -27.68
N TYR A 143 19.39 -18.15 -27.32
CA TYR A 143 17.98 -17.88 -27.10
C TYR A 143 17.15 -17.94 -28.39
N ALA A 144 17.66 -17.40 -29.50
CA ALA A 144 16.98 -17.52 -30.80
C ALA A 144 16.83 -18.99 -31.25
N ALA A 145 17.87 -19.81 -31.05
CA ALA A 145 17.83 -21.24 -31.37
C ALA A 145 16.78 -22.00 -30.53
N THR A 146 16.69 -21.69 -29.23
CA THR A 146 15.69 -22.31 -28.35
C THR A 146 14.25 -21.90 -28.68
N ILE A 147 14.03 -20.65 -29.10
CA ILE A 147 12.71 -20.20 -29.57
C ILE A 147 12.35 -20.86 -30.92
N ALA A 148 13.31 -20.98 -31.85
CA ALA A 148 13.10 -21.65 -33.13
C ALA A 148 12.74 -23.15 -32.95
N ALA A 149 13.47 -23.86 -32.09
CA ALA A 149 13.16 -25.25 -31.75
C ALA A 149 11.77 -25.41 -31.12
N ARG A 150 11.39 -24.49 -30.22
CA ARG A 150 10.06 -24.50 -29.58
C ARG A 150 8.93 -24.17 -30.55
N LYS A 151 9.18 -23.34 -31.56
CA LYS A 151 8.21 -23.01 -32.60
C LYS A 151 8.04 -24.16 -33.61
N ALA A 152 9.14 -24.83 -33.98
CA ALA A 152 9.10 -26.02 -34.84
C ALA A 152 8.33 -27.19 -34.18
N ALA A 153 8.54 -27.41 -32.89
CA ALA A 153 7.81 -28.44 -32.12
C ALA A 153 6.30 -28.14 -31.97
N LYS A 154 5.87 -26.89 -32.10
CA LYS A 154 4.47 -26.47 -31.97
C LYS A 154 3.72 -26.43 -33.32
N GLY A 155 4.41 -26.68 -34.44
CA GLY A 155 3.83 -26.68 -35.80
C GLY A 155 3.60 -28.07 -36.40
N GLN A 156 3.83 -29.14 -35.65
CA GLN A 156 3.61 -30.54 -36.08
C GLN A 156 2.56 -31.26 -35.20
N GLY A 157 1.57 -30.54 -34.70
CA GLY A 157 0.41 -31.10 -33.99
C GLY A 157 -0.88 -30.62 -34.63
#